data_AF-A0A158BV38-F1
#
_entry.id   AF-A0A158BV38-F1
#
_cell.length_a   1.000
_cell.length_b   1.000
_cell.length_c   1.000
_cell.angle_alpha   90.00
_cell.angle_beta   90.00
_cell.angle_gamma   90.00
#
_symmetry.space_group_name_H-M   'P 1'
#
loop_
_entity.id
_entity.type
_entity.pdbx_description
1 polymer ?
#
loop_
_entity_poly.entity_id
_entity_poly.type
_entity_poly.pdbx_seq_one_letter_code
_entity_poly.pdbx_strand_id
1 'polypeptide(L)'
;MIHTLRFGNHFRNAVGAKSYLSFTNLRGGPNCPLTIPLMHKHDEGMRSHYLTLQFSLVDAPAPDELVIALGASIGERPHHRVGDRYQDMKELGA
;
A
#
# COMPACT_ATOMS: atom_id res chain seq x y z
N MET A 1 -11.67 -5.07 7.48
CA MET A 1 -11.89 -3.61 7.57
C MET A 1 -11.65 -2.88 6.25
N ILE A 2 -10.50 -3.07 5.58
CA ILE A 2 -10.14 -2.33 4.36
C ILE A 2 -11.09 -2.55 3.15
N HIS A 3 -11.63 -3.74 2.95
CA HIS A 3 -12.59 -4.04 1.86
C HIS A 3 -14.05 -3.71 2.19
N THR A 4 -14.29 -2.71 3.04
CA THR A 4 -15.64 -2.24 3.34
C THR A 4 -15.85 -0.85 2.73
N LEU A 5 -17.09 -0.54 2.36
CA LEU A 5 -17.47 0.79 1.87
C LEU A 5 -17.24 1.90 2.92
N ARG A 6 -17.04 1.53 4.18
CA ARG A 6 -16.95 2.42 5.34
C ARG A 6 -15.54 2.92 5.63
N PHE A 7 -14.51 2.34 5.03
CA PHE A 7 -13.14 2.70 5.39
C PHE A 7 -12.29 3.03 4.16
N GLY A 8 -12.00 2.04 3.32
CA GLY A 8 -11.07 2.23 2.19
C GLY A 8 -11.53 3.25 1.15
N ASN A 9 -12.85 3.34 0.91
CA ASN A 9 -13.40 4.27 -0.09
C ASN A 9 -13.28 5.74 0.33
N HIS A 10 -13.37 6.07 1.62
CA HIS A 10 -13.22 7.46 2.06
C HIS A 10 -11.83 7.99 1.72
N PHE A 11 -10.79 7.22 2.03
CA PHE A 11 -9.42 7.61 1.70
C PHE A 11 -9.18 7.68 0.19
N ARG A 12 -9.61 6.65 -0.57
CA ARG A 12 -9.48 6.64 -2.04
C ARG A 12 -10.16 7.84 -2.69
N ASN A 13 -11.39 8.15 -2.29
CA ASN A 13 -12.14 9.29 -2.82
C ASN A 13 -11.45 10.62 -2.49
N ALA A 14 -10.95 10.78 -1.26
CA ALA A 14 -10.27 12.00 -0.83
C ALA A 14 -9.00 12.30 -1.66
N VAL A 15 -8.29 11.27 -2.12
CA VAL A 15 -7.07 11.43 -2.95
C VAL A 15 -7.30 11.25 -4.45
N GLY A 16 -8.55 11.08 -4.87
CA GLY A 16 -8.96 10.84 -6.26
C GLY A 16 -8.44 9.53 -6.86
N ALA A 17 -8.17 8.52 -6.04
CA ALA A 17 -7.56 7.26 -6.51
C ALA A 17 -8.52 6.45 -7.39
N LYS A 18 -7.98 5.82 -8.43
CA LYS A 18 -8.67 4.81 -9.25
C LYS A 18 -8.33 3.39 -8.77
N SER A 19 -7.04 3.13 -8.49
CA SER A 19 -6.56 1.85 -7.99
C SER A 19 -7.17 1.49 -6.63
N TYR A 20 -7.25 0.20 -6.32
CA TYR A 20 -7.57 -0.25 -4.96
C TYR A 20 -6.41 0.02 -4.00
N LEU A 21 -6.70 0.08 -2.70
CA LEU A 21 -5.65 0.16 -1.69
C LEU A 21 -4.99 -1.21 -1.56
N SER A 22 -3.66 -1.25 -1.72
CA SER A 22 -2.87 -2.38 -1.25
C SER A 22 -2.83 -2.35 0.27
N PHE A 23 -2.83 -3.51 0.92
CA PHE A 23 -2.87 -3.61 2.38
C PHE A 23 -2.29 -4.91 2.88
N THR A 24 -1.98 -4.91 4.18
CA THR A 24 -1.72 -6.11 4.97
C THR A 24 -2.70 -6.10 6.14
N ASN A 25 -3.01 -7.29 6.67
CA ASN A 25 -3.62 -7.42 7.99
C ASN A 25 -2.79 -8.45 8.75
N LEU A 26 -2.50 -8.14 10.01
CA LEU A 26 -1.79 -9.04 10.89
C LEU A 26 -2.36 -8.93 12.30
N ARG A 27 -2.13 -9.98 13.09
CA ARG A 27 -2.40 -9.98 14.52
C ARG A 27 -1.05 -10.13 15.23
N GLY A 28 -0.76 -9.18 16.11
CA GLY A 28 0.47 -9.14 16.90
C GLY A 28 0.23 -8.35 18.18
N GLY A 29 1.16 -8.43 19.12
CA GLY A 29 1.18 -7.59 20.32
C GLY A 29 1.98 -6.30 20.11
N PRO A 30 2.28 -5.58 21.20
CA PRO A 30 3.10 -4.38 21.16
C PRO A 30 4.41 -4.58 20.40
N ASN A 31 4.80 -3.57 19.62
CA ASN A 31 6.02 -3.55 18.81
C ASN A 31 6.06 -4.60 17.67
N CYS A 32 4.93 -5.23 17.32
CA CYS A 32 4.89 -6.07 16.13
C CYS A 32 5.18 -5.24 14.85
N PRO A 33 5.94 -5.78 13.89
CA PRO A 33 6.27 -5.05 12.68
C PRO A 33 5.04 -4.86 11.78
N LEU A 34 4.79 -3.61 11.41
CA LEU A 34 3.73 -3.20 10.48
C LEU A 34 4.34 -2.89 9.12
N THR A 35 3.75 -3.44 8.05
CA THR A 35 4.19 -3.21 6.67
C THR A 35 3.04 -2.68 5.83
N ILE A 36 3.24 -1.55 5.18
CA ILE A 36 2.26 -0.92 4.28
C ILE A 36 2.81 -0.97 2.86
N PRO A 37 2.30 -1.89 2.00
CA PRO A 37 2.61 -1.87 0.59
C PRO A 37 1.94 -0.67 -0.08
N LEU A 38 2.66 -0.01 -0.98
CA LEU A 38 2.19 1.12 -1.77
C LEU A 38 2.21 0.77 -3.25
N MET A 39 1.26 1.34 -3.98
CA MET A 39 1.15 1.26 -5.44
C MET A 39 0.70 2.61 -5.98
N HIS A 40 0.85 2.84 -7.28
CA HIS A 40 0.41 4.09 -7.88
C HIS A 40 -1.12 4.21 -7.85
N LYS A 41 -1.61 5.38 -7.41
CA LYS A 41 -3.03 5.59 -7.12
C LYS A 41 -3.96 5.61 -8.33
N HIS A 42 -3.41 5.78 -9.54
CA HIS A 42 -4.20 5.78 -10.78
C HIS A 42 -3.86 4.62 -11.73
N ASP A 43 -2.79 3.87 -11.45
CA ASP A 43 -2.30 2.78 -12.29
C ASP A 43 -1.64 1.72 -11.41
N GLU A 44 -2.38 0.65 -11.11
CA GLU A 44 -1.86 -0.45 -10.29
C GLU A 44 -0.70 -1.23 -10.94
N GLY A 45 -0.50 -1.11 -12.26
CA GLY A 45 0.57 -1.77 -13.01
C GLY A 45 1.89 -0.99 -13.04
N MET A 46 1.90 0.27 -12.58
CA MET A 46 3.08 1.13 -12.60
C MET A 46 4.10 0.72 -11.53
N ARG A 47 5.00 -0.20 -11.92
CA ARG A 47 5.98 -0.84 -11.03
C ARG A 47 6.95 0.11 -10.36
N SER A 48 7.13 1.34 -10.84
CA SER A 48 8.00 2.32 -10.18
C SER A 48 7.50 2.73 -8.80
N HIS A 49 6.21 2.58 -8.54
CA HIS A 49 5.55 2.98 -7.30
C HIS A 49 5.34 1.82 -6.31
N TYR A 50 5.80 0.60 -6.64
CA TYR A 50 5.82 -0.49 -5.67
C TYR A 50 6.87 -0.19 -4.59
N LEU A 51 6.40 0.24 -3.43
CA LEU A 51 7.18 0.64 -2.27
C LEU A 51 6.58 -0.06 -1.05
N THR A 52 7.37 -0.21 0.01
CA THR A 52 6.88 -0.70 1.30
C THR A 52 7.35 0.24 2.39
N LEU A 53 6.42 0.78 3.16
CA LEU A 53 6.72 1.48 4.41
C LEU A 53 6.67 0.45 5.54
N GLN A 54 7.71 0.39 6.37
CA GLN A 54 7.76 -0.48 7.54
C GLN A 54 8.02 0.35 8.80
N PHE A 55 7.27 0.05 9.86
CA PHE A 55 7.43 0.66 11.17
C PHE A 55 6.86 -0.27 12.25
N SER A 56 7.00 0.13 13.51
CA SER A 56 6.32 -0.48 14.65
C SER A 56 5.93 0.61 15.65
N LEU A 57 4.99 0.30 16.54
CA LEU A 57 4.63 1.14 17.67
C LEU A 57 5.03 0.39 18.93
N VAL A 58 5.92 0.97 19.74
CA VAL A 58 6.61 0.24 20.83
C VAL A 58 5.63 -0.30 21.87
N ASP A 59 4.55 0.41 22.13
CA ASP A 59 3.54 0.12 23.15
C ASP A 59 2.20 -0.39 22.59
N ALA A 60 2.06 -0.56 21.26
CA ALA A 60 0.79 -0.91 20.62
C ALA A 60 0.91 -2.02 19.54
N PRO A 61 -0.18 -2.78 19.26
CA PRO A 61 -1.48 -2.75 19.96
C PRO A 61 -1.44 -3.47 21.32
N ALA A 62 -2.13 -2.92 22.32
CA ALA A 62 -2.49 -3.64 23.54
C ALA A 62 -3.59 -4.71 23.28
N PRO A 63 -3.90 -5.61 24.24
CA PRO A 63 -4.84 -6.72 24.03
C PRO A 63 -6.25 -6.34 23.54
N ASP A 64 -6.70 -5.12 23.83
CA ASP A 64 -8.02 -4.57 23.49
C ASP A 64 -7.97 -3.44 22.45
N GLU A 65 -6.84 -3.29 21.77
CA GLU A 65 -6.62 -2.22 20.78
C GLU A 65 -6.50 -2.72 19.34
N LEU A 66 -6.72 -1.80 18.40
CA LEU A 66 -6.47 -1.99 16.97
C LEU A 66 -5.60 -0.86 16.46
N VAL A 67 -4.47 -1.18 15.85
CA VAL A 67 -3.69 -0.22 15.08
C VAL A 67 -4.18 -0.20 13.63
N ILE A 68 -4.57 0.99 13.18
CA ILE A 68 -4.96 1.23 11.78
C ILE A 68 -4.02 2.28 11.21
N ALA A 69 -3.37 1.96 10.10
CA ALA A 69 -2.42 2.85 9.46
C ALA A 69 -2.69 2.98 7.96
N LEU A 70 -2.50 4.19 7.44
CA LEU A 70 -2.55 4.52 6.01
C LEU A 70 -1.21 5.13 5.61
N GLY A 71 -0.61 4.59 4.56
CA GLY A 71 0.64 5.09 3.99
C GLY A 71 0.39 5.75 2.63
N ALA A 72 1.14 6.81 2.34
CA ALA A 72 1.16 7.47 1.04
C ALA A 72 2.58 7.95 0.72
N SER A 73 2.86 8.12 -0.58
CA SER A 73 4.11 8.70 -1.09
C SER A 73 3.77 9.78 -2.11
N ILE A 74 4.64 10.79 -2.19
CA ILE A 74 4.56 11.85 -3.21
C ILE A 74 5.19 11.43 -4.55
N GLY A 75 5.82 10.26 -4.62
CA GLY A 75 6.48 9.80 -5.84
C GLY A 75 6.91 8.34 -5.80
N GLU A 76 7.64 7.96 -6.84
CA GLU A 76 8.16 6.62 -7.09
C GLU A 76 9.44 6.29 -6.31
N ARG A 77 9.98 5.08 -6.52
CA ARG A 77 11.31 4.71 -6.00
C ARG A 77 12.38 5.65 -6.56
N PRO A 78 13.28 6.22 -5.72
CA PRO A 78 14.35 7.11 -6.18
C PRO A 78 15.27 6.54 -7.27
N HIS A 79 15.40 5.20 -7.31
CA HIS A 79 16.24 4.49 -8.28
C HIS A 79 15.46 3.37 -8.98
N HIS A 80 14.31 3.71 -9.57
CA HIS A 80 13.53 2.78 -10.38
C HIS A 80 14.33 2.27 -11.59
N ARG A 81 14.31 0.95 -11.83
CA ARG A 81 15.15 0.27 -12.85
C ARG A 81 14.64 -1.11 -13.28
N VAL A 82 13.33 -1.37 -13.16
CA VAL A 82 12.74 -2.70 -13.38
C VAL A 82 11.67 -2.70 -14.49
N GLY A 83 11.63 -1.65 -15.30
CA GLY A 83 10.62 -1.44 -16.33
C GLY A 83 9.20 -1.36 -15.76
N ASP A 84 8.22 -1.56 -16.63
CA ASP A 84 6.81 -1.62 -16.26
C ASP A 84 6.09 -2.84 -16.86
N ARG A 85 4.88 -3.11 -16.39
CA ARG A 85 4.07 -4.25 -16.84
C ARG A 85 3.75 -4.21 -18.34
N TYR A 86 3.74 -3.02 -18.95
CA TYR A 86 3.36 -2.79 -20.34
C TYR A 86 4.52 -3.11 -21.30
N GLN A 87 5.75 -2.82 -20.89
CA GLN A 87 6.96 -3.27 -21.59
C GLN A 87 7.01 -4.79 -21.64
N ASP A 88 6.79 -5.47 -20.50
CA ASP A 88 6.70 -6.93 -20.47
C ASP A 88 5.63 -7.48 -21.43
N MET A 89 4.44 -6.87 -21.50
CA MET A 89 3.40 -7.32 -22.45
C MET A 89 3.87 -7.25 -23.90
N LYS A 90 4.52 -6.14 -24.26
CA LYS A 90 5.06 -5.95 -25.61
C LYS A 90 6.14 -6.98 -25.94
N GLU A 91 7.04 -7.26 -24.99
CA GLU A 91 8.11 -8.26 -25.16
C GLU A 91 7.56 -9.69 -25.23
N LEU A 92 6.49 -9.98 -24.50
CA LEU A 92 5.80 -11.28 -24.53
C LEU A 92 4.89 -11.46 -25.77
N GLY A 93 4.72 -10.42 -26.60
CA GLY A 93 3.90 -10.48 -27.81
C GLY A 93 2.39 -10.54 -27.55
N ALA A 94 1.94 -10.01 -26.40
CA ALA A 94 0.55 -10.04 -25.96
C ALA A 94 -0.11 -8.65 -25.98
#